data_AF-A0AB39USJ1-F1
#
_entry.id   AF-A0AB39USJ1-F1
#
_cell.length_a   1.000
_cell.length_b   1.000
_cell.length_c   1.000
_cell.angle_alpha   90.00
_cell.angle_beta   90.00
_cell.angle_gamma   90.00
#
_symmetry.space_group_name_H-M   'P 1'
#
loop_
_entity.id
_entity.type
_entity.pdbx_description
1 polymer ?
#
loop_
_entity_poly.entity_id
_entity_poly.type
_entity_poly.pdbx_seq_one_letter_code
_entity_poly.pdbx_strand_id
1 'polypeptide(L)'
;MIRLSSRLLASVSYQILGAFALVVLAALAGYTASLTATEQMSQDAERIDIAGSLRMLSTRAALTYYTAYTTRDTERVNNVLQSLKARLENPVLDAGSPESQRQLAAIRQHWAEAEAHFEKMALPPEYIRVSVEKLVDEIDQFVLSVQRDSEEKVSRMRTIQLLALLTVLLTSALMVYLIRNRVQAPLSQLVNAHQRLESGHFDTRLNLTRQDEFGSLAASFNAMSAQLDKLYHELEEEVAHQTRALNARNEGLNALFAISGDLHAEPISSHTLRAALIRMKKAIHARELILCLAESETPVQYCQLHTESSPVLRGLTAPDIDQTRRDCEQAPETRLCFPLSSAKGELGLLIVHFSQPAEPWQHQVCAMLASLIVQALSDHLEHEHSTRAALHEERTAIGRDLHDSLAQSLAYLKIQLTKGHRLLELARYDDLRATLAEAREGLNAAYSQLRELLTTFRLQISEPGLEQALRGACAEFAARGESLEIQLSWEVSDYTPDANDEIHLLQIVREALANVVKHSRATKALVKLSDTQDGRLELLIEDNGCGLDTGSSPLHHHGLRIMEERARALPDGTIEIGAITENGRTGTRIRVTFTHQRQAELLLKVVPHVVQ
;
A
#
# COMPACT_ATOMS: atom_id res chain seq x y z
N MET A 1 -0.32 -35.83 51.05
CA MET A 1 0.52 -36.98 50.66
C MET A 1 -0.07 -37.80 49.51
N ILE A 2 -1.36 -38.14 49.49
CA ILE A 2 -1.98 -39.02 48.45
C ILE A 2 -1.92 -38.45 47.01
N ARG A 3 -2.04 -37.12 46.82
CA ARG A 3 -1.89 -36.48 45.49
C ARG A 3 -0.45 -36.38 44.99
N LEU A 4 0.53 -36.42 45.90
CA LEU A 4 1.95 -36.43 45.52
C LEU A 4 2.38 -37.83 45.08
N SER A 5 1.94 -38.88 45.78
CA SER A 5 2.22 -40.26 45.40
C SER A 5 1.58 -40.64 44.06
N SER A 6 0.36 -40.17 43.77
CA SER A 6 -0.30 -40.42 42.48
C SER A 6 0.41 -39.75 41.30
N ARG A 7 0.97 -38.53 41.50
CA ARG A 7 1.77 -37.84 40.47
C ARG A 7 3.14 -38.50 40.27
N LEU A 8 3.78 -38.96 41.34
CA LEU A 8 5.06 -39.67 41.25
C LEU A 8 4.92 -41.02 40.55
N LEU A 9 3.82 -41.76 40.77
CA LEU A 9 3.53 -43.01 40.05
C LEU A 9 3.15 -42.80 38.57
N ALA A 10 2.62 -41.62 38.23
CA ALA A 10 2.29 -41.24 36.86
C ALA A 10 3.50 -40.72 36.06
N SER A 11 4.57 -40.30 36.74
CA SER A 11 5.80 -39.82 36.11
C SER A 11 6.44 -40.90 35.23
N VAL A 12 6.77 -40.52 34.01
CA VAL A 12 7.39 -41.44 33.05
C VAL A 12 8.77 -41.91 33.53
N SER A 13 9.52 -41.04 34.21
CA SER A 13 10.84 -41.34 34.76
C SER A 13 10.81 -42.45 35.81
N TYR A 14 9.83 -42.44 36.71
CA TYR A 14 9.70 -43.49 37.74
C TYR A 14 9.30 -44.84 37.14
N GLN A 15 8.47 -44.85 36.09
CA GLN A 15 8.08 -46.09 35.41
C GLN A 15 9.27 -46.74 34.70
N ILE A 16 10.11 -45.94 34.02
CA ILE A 16 11.33 -46.40 33.38
C ILE A 16 12.33 -46.91 34.43
N LEU A 17 12.54 -46.18 35.52
CA LEU A 17 13.45 -46.58 36.60
C LEU A 17 12.99 -47.90 37.26
N GLY A 18 11.68 -48.06 37.50
CA GLY A 18 11.12 -49.28 38.06
C GLY A 18 11.29 -50.50 37.14
N ALA A 19 11.08 -50.34 35.83
CA ALA A 19 11.31 -51.40 34.86
C ALA A 19 12.81 -51.79 34.79
N PHE A 20 13.71 -50.81 34.82
CA PHE A 20 15.15 -51.06 34.85
C PHE A 20 15.58 -51.80 36.13
N ALA A 21 15.09 -51.38 37.29
CA ALA A 21 15.36 -52.05 38.56
C ALA A 21 14.90 -53.52 38.54
N LEU A 22 13.74 -53.82 37.93
CA LEU A 22 13.24 -55.18 37.77
C LEU A 22 14.16 -56.05 36.88
N VAL A 23 14.69 -55.49 35.78
CA VAL A 23 15.68 -56.18 34.93
C VAL A 23 16.94 -56.50 35.71
N VAL A 24 17.48 -55.53 36.46
CA VAL A 24 18.69 -55.75 37.28
C VAL A 24 18.47 -56.82 38.34
N LEU A 25 17.33 -56.79 39.03
CA LEU A 25 16.99 -57.79 40.06
C LEU A 25 16.85 -59.19 39.46
N ALA A 26 16.18 -59.33 38.30
CA ALA A 26 16.04 -60.61 37.61
C ALA A 26 17.41 -61.17 37.16
N ALA A 27 18.27 -60.31 36.62
CA ALA A 27 19.62 -60.69 36.22
C ALA A 27 20.47 -61.14 37.42
N LEU A 28 20.42 -60.39 38.53
CA LEU A 28 21.16 -60.72 39.76
C LEU A 28 20.67 -62.04 40.36
N ALA A 29 19.36 -62.29 40.39
CA ALA A 29 18.79 -63.55 40.85
C ALA A 29 19.24 -64.74 39.99
N GLY A 30 19.25 -64.59 38.66
CA GLY A 30 19.75 -65.63 37.75
C GLY A 30 21.25 -65.90 37.93
N TYR A 31 22.05 -64.85 38.10
CA TYR A 31 23.49 -64.97 38.31
C TYR A 31 23.84 -65.63 39.64
N THR A 32 23.20 -65.21 40.73
CA THR A 32 23.41 -65.80 42.06
C THR A 32 22.98 -67.27 42.12
N ALA A 33 21.87 -67.64 41.48
CA ALA A 33 21.47 -69.05 41.32
C ALA A 33 22.50 -69.87 40.53
N SER A 34 23.13 -69.26 39.51
CA SER A 34 24.18 -69.93 38.73
C SER A 34 25.47 -70.16 39.53
N LEU A 35 25.91 -69.16 40.29
CA LEU A 35 27.12 -69.27 41.12
C LEU A 35 26.97 -70.35 42.19
N THR A 36 25.85 -70.31 42.92
CA THR A 36 25.55 -71.27 43.99
C THR A 36 25.44 -72.70 43.46
N ALA A 37 24.81 -72.91 42.31
CA ALA A 37 24.74 -74.22 41.68
C ALA A 37 26.13 -74.71 41.22
N THR A 38 26.98 -73.84 40.69
CA THR A 38 28.33 -74.21 40.24
C THR A 38 29.20 -74.72 41.40
N GLU A 39 29.16 -74.04 42.55
CA GLU A 39 29.87 -74.49 43.76
C GLU A 39 29.37 -75.85 44.24
N GLN A 40 28.05 -76.04 44.30
CA GLN A 40 27.45 -77.32 44.73
C GLN A 40 27.74 -78.47 43.77
N MET A 41 27.73 -78.21 42.45
CA MET A 41 28.07 -79.21 41.45
C MET A 41 29.53 -79.68 41.54
N SER A 42 30.46 -78.78 41.89
CA SER A 42 31.86 -79.18 42.13
C SER A 42 31.98 -80.15 43.30
N GLN A 43 31.19 -79.95 44.36
CA GLN A 43 31.18 -80.86 45.52
C GLN A 43 30.54 -82.21 45.16
N ASP A 44 29.44 -82.21 44.42
CA ASP A 44 28.79 -83.45 43.98
C ASP A 44 29.71 -84.29 43.07
N ALA A 45 30.53 -83.66 42.22
CA ALA A 45 31.54 -84.34 41.41
C ALA A 45 32.63 -85.03 42.25
N GLU A 46 33.13 -84.35 43.29
CA GLU A 46 34.12 -84.92 44.22
C GLU A 46 33.53 -86.10 45.01
N ARG A 47 32.26 -86.02 45.42
CA ARG A 47 31.55 -87.13 46.08
C ARG A 47 31.46 -88.37 45.20
N ILE A 48 31.13 -88.20 43.92
CA ILE A 48 31.06 -89.29 42.94
C ILE A 48 32.44 -89.91 42.73
N ASP A 49 33.51 -89.10 42.63
CA ASP A 49 34.89 -89.59 42.49
C ASP A 49 35.34 -90.41 43.71
N ILE A 50 35.10 -89.90 44.93
CA ILE A 50 35.41 -90.61 46.16
C ILE A 50 34.62 -91.93 46.25
N ALA A 51 33.32 -91.93 45.93
CA ALA A 51 32.51 -93.14 45.91
C ALA A 51 32.98 -94.15 44.85
N GLY A 52 33.43 -93.67 43.68
CA GLY A 52 34.10 -94.50 42.67
C GLY A 52 35.36 -95.17 43.23
N SER A 53 36.18 -94.42 43.97
CA SER A 53 37.37 -94.97 44.65
C SER A 53 37.01 -96.01 45.71
N LEU A 54 35.91 -95.81 46.46
CA LEU A 54 35.43 -96.77 47.46
C LEU A 54 35.06 -98.10 46.82
N ARG A 55 34.32 -98.11 45.70
CA ARG A 55 33.99 -99.34 44.97
C ARG A 55 35.23 -100.13 44.55
N MET A 56 36.22 -99.43 44.00
CA MET A 56 37.49 -100.03 43.57
C MET A 56 38.26 -100.58 44.78
N LEU A 57 38.32 -99.84 45.89
CA LEU A 57 38.98 -100.27 47.11
C LEU A 57 38.26 -101.45 47.78
N SER A 58 36.92 -101.48 47.80
CA SER A 58 36.13 -102.61 48.32
C SER A 58 36.42 -103.89 47.54
N THR A 59 36.42 -103.81 46.20
CA THR A 59 36.75 -104.93 45.32
C THR A 59 38.22 -105.37 45.49
N ARG A 60 39.14 -104.40 45.60
CA ARG A 60 40.56 -104.66 45.88
C ARG A 60 40.76 -105.32 47.25
N ALA A 61 39.97 -104.93 48.26
CA ALA A 61 40.01 -105.53 49.59
C ALA A 61 39.56 -106.99 49.54
N ALA A 62 38.48 -107.31 48.83
CA ALA A 62 38.05 -108.70 48.61
C ALA A 62 39.13 -109.54 47.89
N LEU A 63 39.72 -109.01 46.82
CA LEU A 63 40.77 -109.72 46.07
C LEU A 63 42.03 -109.93 46.93
N THR A 64 42.44 -108.90 47.66
CA THR A 64 43.61 -108.96 48.56
C THR A 64 43.35 -109.97 49.68
N TYR A 65 42.15 -109.95 50.28
CA TYR A 65 41.71 -110.93 51.26
C TYR A 65 41.79 -112.36 50.72
N TYR A 66 41.25 -112.61 49.51
CA TYR A 66 41.30 -113.93 48.87
C TYR A 66 42.75 -114.42 48.68
N THR A 67 43.64 -113.57 48.18
CA THR A 67 45.05 -113.94 47.93
C THR A 67 45.88 -114.09 49.21
N ALA A 68 45.54 -113.33 50.27
CA ALA A 68 46.26 -113.34 51.54
C ALA A 68 45.69 -114.36 52.56
N TYR A 69 44.52 -114.95 52.28
CA TYR A 69 43.83 -115.84 53.22
C TYR A 69 44.64 -117.08 53.57
N THR A 70 45.30 -117.72 52.60
CA THR A 70 46.10 -118.93 52.82
C THR A 70 47.43 -118.64 53.52
N THR A 71 48.04 -117.48 53.25
CA THR A 71 49.30 -117.06 53.87
C THR A 71 49.12 -116.33 55.20
N ARG A 72 47.87 -115.99 55.57
CA ARG A 72 47.50 -115.15 56.72
C ARG A 72 48.29 -113.83 56.78
N ASP A 73 48.52 -113.22 55.62
CA ASP A 73 49.19 -111.93 55.50
C ASP A 73 48.19 -110.79 55.81
N THR A 74 48.02 -110.51 57.10
CA THR A 74 47.09 -109.50 57.61
C THR A 74 47.55 -108.08 57.31
N GLU A 75 48.85 -107.84 57.17
CA GLU A 75 49.41 -106.51 56.91
C GLU A 75 48.96 -105.99 55.55
N ARG A 76 49.03 -106.85 54.52
CA ARG A 76 48.61 -106.49 53.17
C ARG A 76 47.12 -106.16 53.08
N VAL A 77 46.27 -106.88 53.80
CA VAL A 77 44.82 -106.60 53.88
C VAL A 77 44.59 -105.28 54.61
N ASN A 78 45.23 -105.08 55.77
CA ASN A 78 45.05 -103.89 56.60
C ASN A 78 45.42 -102.59 55.88
N ASN A 79 46.47 -102.60 55.04
CA ASN A 79 46.85 -101.43 54.22
C ASN A 79 45.73 -100.98 53.26
N VAL A 80 44.99 -101.93 52.68
CA VAL A 80 43.83 -101.63 51.81
C VAL A 80 42.64 -101.15 52.64
N LEU A 81 42.39 -101.77 53.80
CA LEU A 81 41.31 -101.35 54.72
C LEU A 81 41.51 -99.92 55.22
N GLN A 82 42.74 -99.54 55.60
CA GLN A 82 43.07 -98.18 56.01
C GLN A 82 42.80 -97.16 54.89
N SER A 83 43.17 -97.51 53.65
CA SER A 83 42.90 -96.66 52.48
C SER A 83 41.40 -96.48 52.24
N LEU A 84 40.61 -97.54 52.44
CA LEU A 84 39.15 -97.51 52.29
C LEU A 84 38.50 -96.67 53.41
N LYS A 85 38.92 -96.87 54.66
CA LYS A 85 38.46 -96.11 55.83
C LYS A 85 38.71 -94.62 55.67
N ALA A 86 39.93 -94.23 55.27
CA ALA A 86 40.28 -92.84 55.03
C ALA A 86 39.41 -92.17 53.95
N ARG A 87 38.95 -92.93 52.94
CA ARG A 87 38.03 -92.44 51.91
C ARG A 87 36.58 -92.36 52.39
N LEU A 88 36.14 -93.32 53.20
CA LEU A 88 34.78 -93.40 53.75
C LEU A 88 34.51 -92.32 54.82
N GLU A 89 35.57 -91.91 55.53
CA GLU A 89 35.54 -90.83 56.53
C GLU A 89 35.78 -89.44 55.92
N ASN A 90 35.88 -89.31 54.59
CA ASN A 90 36.06 -88.00 53.96
C ASN A 90 34.81 -87.12 54.18
N PRO A 91 34.93 -85.90 54.75
CA PRO A 91 33.81 -85.04 55.11
C PRO A 91 32.98 -84.58 53.91
N VAL A 92 33.52 -84.62 52.70
CA VAL A 92 32.80 -84.27 51.47
C VAL A 92 31.61 -85.21 51.22
N LEU A 93 31.69 -86.47 51.70
CA LEU A 93 30.60 -87.43 51.56
C LEU A 93 29.35 -87.07 52.39
N ASP A 94 29.51 -86.35 53.51
CA ASP A 94 28.43 -85.99 54.44
C ASP A 94 27.51 -84.87 53.91
N ALA A 95 27.97 -84.11 52.91
CA ALA A 95 27.14 -83.14 52.20
C ALA A 95 26.06 -83.85 51.37
N GLY A 96 24.94 -83.18 51.09
CA GLY A 96 23.92 -83.66 50.13
C GLY A 96 22.52 -83.83 50.69
N SER A 97 21.65 -84.49 49.92
CA SER A 97 20.25 -84.72 50.26
C SER A 97 20.06 -85.71 51.41
N PRO A 98 18.91 -85.69 52.12
CA PRO A 98 18.57 -86.67 53.15
C PRO A 98 18.54 -88.13 52.66
N GLU A 99 18.39 -88.36 51.35
CA GLU A 99 18.48 -89.69 50.75
C GLU A 99 19.94 -90.15 50.63
N SER A 100 20.82 -89.30 50.10
CA SER A 100 22.25 -89.62 50.01
C SER A 100 22.90 -89.84 51.38
N GLN A 101 22.49 -89.07 52.39
CA GLN A 101 22.95 -89.25 53.77
C GLN A 101 22.48 -90.58 54.38
N ARG A 102 21.25 -91.03 54.07
CA ARG A 102 20.75 -92.35 54.51
C ARG A 102 21.54 -93.50 53.86
N GLN A 103 21.85 -93.39 52.58
CA GLN A 103 22.67 -94.39 51.88
C GLN A 103 24.11 -94.43 52.41
N LEU A 104 24.72 -93.27 52.66
CA LEU A 104 26.06 -93.20 53.29
C LEU A 104 26.08 -93.81 54.69
N ALA A 105 25.04 -93.56 55.49
CA ALA A 105 24.91 -94.17 56.82
C ALA A 105 24.82 -95.71 56.74
N ALA A 106 24.08 -96.25 55.77
CA ALA A 106 24.01 -97.70 55.53
C ALA A 106 25.37 -98.29 55.14
N ILE A 107 26.10 -97.63 54.23
CA ILE A 107 27.46 -98.03 53.83
C ILE A 107 28.41 -98.02 55.02
N ARG A 108 28.39 -96.96 55.85
CA ARG A 108 29.21 -96.86 57.06
C ARG A 108 28.89 -97.95 58.08
N GLN A 109 27.60 -98.29 58.23
CA GLN A 109 27.19 -99.37 59.12
C GLN A 109 27.66 -100.74 58.60
N HIS A 110 27.42 -101.04 57.32
CA HIS A 110 27.85 -102.31 56.72
C HIS A 110 29.38 -102.46 56.74
N TRP A 111 30.12 -101.37 56.49
CA TRP A 111 31.57 -101.37 56.64
C TRP A 111 32.02 -101.66 58.07
N ALA A 112 31.41 -101.02 59.08
CA ALA A 112 31.76 -101.24 60.48
C ALA A 112 31.53 -102.70 60.92
N GLU A 113 30.49 -103.35 60.41
CA GLU A 113 30.23 -104.78 60.63
C GLU A 113 31.25 -105.67 59.89
N ALA A 114 31.61 -105.32 58.66
CA ALA A 114 32.54 -106.08 57.84
C ALA A 114 34.02 -105.95 58.28
N GLU A 115 34.45 -104.78 58.76
CA GLU A 115 35.84 -104.45 59.14
C GLU A 115 36.42 -105.49 60.11
N ALA A 116 35.63 -105.87 61.14
CA ALA A 116 36.03 -106.87 62.13
C ALA A 116 36.27 -108.26 61.52
N HIS A 117 35.56 -108.61 60.44
CA HIS A 117 35.75 -109.88 59.73
C HIS A 117 36.99 -109.86 58.85
N PHE A 118 37.32 -108.71 58.24
CA PHE A 118 38.53 -108.52 57.44
C PHE A 118 39.80 -108.56 58.29
N GLU A 119 39.84 -107.83 59.42
CA GLU A 119 41.03 -107.74 60.29
C GLU A 119 41.42 -109.08 60.89
N LYS A 120 40.42 -109.88 61.31
CA LYS A 120 40.66 -111.17 61.98
C LYS A 120 40.79 -112.34 61.02
N MET A 121 40.62 -112.11 59.71
CA MET A 121 40.48 -113.15 58.68
C MET A 121 39.53 -114.29 59.13
N ALA A 122 38.41 -113.91 59.76
CA ALA A 122 37.58 -114.84 60.52
C ALA A 122 36.63 -115.70 59.66
N LEU A 123 36.36 -115.27 58.42
CA LEU A 123 35.40 -115.90 57.52
C LEU A 123 36.07 -116.43 56.24
N PRO A 124 35.56 -117.51 55.64
CA PRO A 124 36.02 -117.96 54.33
C PRO A 124 35.86 -116.88 53.26
N PRO A 125 36.73 -116.82 52.23
CA PRO A 125 36.68 -115.77 51.20
C PRO A 125 35.35 -115.65 50.45
N GLU A 126 34.57 -116.74 50.35
CA GLU A 126 33.24 -116.71 49.71
C GLU A 126 32.23 -115.81 50.44
N TYR A 127 32.25 -115.81 51.77
CA TYR A 127 31.38 -114.94 52.57
C TYR A 127 31.78 -113.47 52.46
N ILE A 128 33.08 -113.20 52.45
CA ILE A 128 33.62 -111.86 52.24
C ILE A 128 33.27 -111.33 50.85
N ARG A 129 33.34 -112.19 49.81
CA ARG A 129 32.93 -111.81 48.46
C ARG A 129 31.48 -111.35 48.40
N VAL A 130 30.55 -112.11 48.99
CA VAL A 130 29.12 -111.75 49.01
C VAL A 130 28.86 -110.45 49.81
N SER A 131 29.54 -110.25 50.94
CA SER A 131 29.44 -109.00 51.70
C SER A 131 29.97 -107.80 50.91
N VAL A 132 31.09 -107.95 50.20
CA VAL A 132 31.66 -106.89 49.35
C VAL A 132 30.80 -106.60 48.13
N GLU A 133 30.21 -107.61 47.48
CA GLU A 133 29.25 -107.41 46.38
C GLU A 133 28.08 -106.55 46.85
N LYS A 134 27.49 -106.88 48.00
CA LYS A 134 26.41 -106.07 48.60
C LYS A 134 26.87 -104.65 48.98
N LEU A 135 28.07 -104.49 49.52
CA LEU A 135 28.63 -103.16 49.84
C LEU A 135 28.85 -102.32 48.58
N VAL A 136 29.32 -102.93 47.49
CA VAL A 136 29.48 -102.29 46.19
C VAL A 136 28.12 -101.85 45.64
N ASP A 137 27.08 -102.68 45.74
CA ASP A 137 25.72 -102.31 45.34
C ASP A 137 25.19 -101.11 46.15
N GLU A 138 25.44 -101.07 47.45
CA GLU A 138 25.07 -99.94 48.31
C GLU A 138 25.83 -98.65 47.94
N ILE A 139 27.13 -98.75 47.60
CA ILE A 139 27.93 -97.64 47.07
C ILE A 139 27.36 -97.15 45.73
N ASP A 140 26.91 -98.07 44.85
CA ASP A 140 26.28 -97.73 43.59
C ASP A 140 24.94 -96.99 43.79
N GLN A 141 24.11 -97.42 44.74
CA GLN A 141 22.88 -96.70 45.10
C GLN A 141 23.18 -95.31 45.68
N PHE A 142 24.24 -95.16 46.47
CA PHE A 142 24.70 -93.85 46.93
C PHE A 142 25.09 -92.95 45.74
N VAL A 143 25.92 -93.43 44.81
CA VAL A 143 26.31 -92.66 43.61
C VAL A 143 25.10 -92.21 42.80
N LEU A 144 24.14 -93.11 42.55
CA LEU A 144 22.90 -92.78 41.84
C LEU A 144 22.09 -91.70 42.57
N SER A 145 22.02 -91.74 43.90
CA SER A 145 21.33 -90.71 44.69
C SER A 145 22.00 -89.33 44.59
N VAL A 146 23.35 -89.29 44.53
CA VAL A 146 24.12 -88.05 44.34
C VAL A 146 23.96 -87.51 42.92
N GLN A 147 24.00 -88.39 41.91
CA GLN A 147 23.77 -88.01 40.51
C GLN A 147 22.39 -87.38 40.31
N ARG A 148 21.34 -88.01 40.85
CA ARG A 148 19.97 -87.51 40.77
C ARG A 148 19.79 -86.16 41.45
N ASP A 149 20.39 -85.98 42.63
CA ASP A 149 20.38 -84.69 43.34
C ASP A 149 21.08 -83.58 42.51
N SER A 150 22.21 -83.90 41.87
CA SER A 150 22.92 -82.98 40.98
C SER A 150 22.07 -82.59 39.76
N GLU A 151 21.42 -83.57 39.10
CA GLU A 151 20.53 -83.33 37.97
C GLU A 151 19.32 -82.46 38.34
N GLU A 152 18.73 -82.68 39.52
CA GLU A 152 17.63 -81.85 40.02
C GLU A 152 18.07 -80.41 40.27
N LYS A 153 19.25 -80.19 40.86
CA LYS A 153 19.82 -78.84 41.06
C LYS A 153 20.03 -78.13 39.73
N VAL A 154 20.62 -78.81 38.74
CA VAL A 154 20.83 -78.26 37.38
C VAL A 154 19.50 -77.91 36.72
N SER A 155 18.48 -78.77 36.84
CA SER A 155 17.15 -78.53 36.30
C SER A 155 16.50 -77.29 36.94
N ARG A 156 16.55 -77.18 38.28
CA ARG A 156 16.02 -76.00 39.00
C ARG A 156 16.74 -74.72 38.59
N MET A 157 18.08 -74.72 38.53
CA MET A 157 18.87 -73.59 38.04
C MET A 157 18.43 -73.18 36.62
N ARG A 158 18.28 -74.14 35.70
CA ARG A 158 17.84 -73.88 34.33
C ARG A 158 16.44 -73.26 34.29
N THR A 159 15.51 -73.72 35.12
CA THR A 159 14.17 -73.10 35.20
C THR A 159 14.23 -71.66 35.72
N ILE A 160 15.05 -71.39 36.75
CA ILE A 160 15.26 -70.03 37.28
C ILE A 160 15.87 -69.13 36.20
N GLN A 161 16.89 -69.60 35.47
CA GLN A 161 17.52 -68.85 34.39
C GLN A 161 16.56 -68.54 33.23
N LEU A 162 15.73 -69.51 32.82
CA LEU A 162 14.72 -69.30 31.78
C LEU A 162 13.65 -68.28 32.23
N LEU A 163 13.19 -68.36 33.48
CA LEU A 163 12.25 -67.39 34.04
C LEU A 163 12.86 -65.99 34.15
N ALA A 164 14.12 -65.89 34.58
CA ALA A 164 14.85 -64.63 34.63
C ALA A 164 14.99 -64.02 33.23
N LEU A 165 15.39 -64.82 32.23
CA LEU A 165 15.51 -64.38 30.84
C LEU A 165 14.16 -63.91 30.28
N LEU A 166 13.09 -64.68 30.49
CA LEU A 166 11.74 -64.31 30.06
C LEU A 166 11.31 -62.98 30.70
N THR A 167 11.59 -62.80 31.98
CA THR A 167 11.29 -61.55 32.71
C THR A 167 12.05 -60.38 32.10
N VAL A 168 13.35 -60.54 31.81
CA VAL A 168 14.17 -59.50 31.14
C VAL A 168 13.62 -59.17 29.75
N LEU A 169 13.24 -60.17 28.95
CA LEU A 169 12.69 -59.94 27.61
C LEU A 169 11.34 -59.22 27.66
N LEU A 170 10.43 -59.64 28.53
CA LEU A 170 9.10 -59.02 28.68
C LEU A 170 9.21 -57.58 29.20
N THR A 171 10.06 -57.35 30.20
CA THR A 171 10.30 -56.00 30.74
C THR A 171 11.00 -55.10 29.74
N SER A 172 11.94 -55.62 28.94
CA SER A 172 12.57 -54.87 27.85
C SER A 172 11.57 -54.50 26.75
N ALA A 173 10.70 -55.43 26.35
CA ALA A 173 9.64 -55.15 25.39
C ALA A 173 8.65 -54.10 25.92
N LEU A 174 8.26 -54.20 27.20
CA LEU A 174 7.45 -53.19 27.89
C LEU A 174 8.16 -51.83 27.92
N MET A 175 9.46 -51.80 28.20
CA MET A 175 10.27 -50.57 28.22
C MET A 175 10.28 -49.88 26.85
N VAL A 176 10.51 -50.64 25.77
CA VAL A 176 10.45 -50.12 24.40
C VAL A 176 9.05 -49.55 24.09
N TYR A 177 8.00 -50.27 24.47
CA TYR A 177 6.62 -49.82 24.30
C TYR A 177 6.35 -48.51 25.07
N LEU A 178 6.78 -48.42 26.34
CA LEU A 178 6.64 -47.23 27.17
C LEU A 178 7.42 -46.05 26.58
N ILE A 179 8.68 -46.23 26.19
CA ILE A 179 9.50 -45.17 25.59
C ILE A 179 8.84 -44.66 24.30
N ARG A 180 8.41 -45.54 23.40
CA ARG A 180 7.79 -45.14 22.13
C ARG A 180 6.50 -44.34 22.34
N ASN A 181 5.61 -44.81 23.22
CA ASN A 181 4.26 -44.24 23.35
C ASN A 181 4.14 -43.14 24.42
N ARG A 182 4.97 -43.18 25.46
CA ARG A 182 4.97 -42.19 26.55
C ARG A 182 6.04 -41.11 26.43
N VAL A 183 7.14 -41.36 25.71
CA VAL A 183 8.22 -40.37 25.53
C VAL A 183 8.31 -39.89 24.08
N GLN A 184 8.56 -40.79 23.12
CA GLN A 184 8.88 -40.40 21.75
C GLN A 184 7.70 -39.75 21.02
N ALA A 185 6.49 -40.32 21.12
CA ALA A 185 5.32 -39.77 20.44
C ALA A 185 4.88 -38.37 20.94
N PRO A 186 4.84 -38.08 22.26
CA PRO A 186 4.59 -36.71 22.73
C PRO A 186 5.69 -35.73 22.34
N LEU A 187 6.96 -36.18 22.40
CA LEU A 187 8.09 -35.34 22.05
C LEU A 187 8.05 -34.94 20.56
N SER A 188 7.71 -35.85 19.66
CA SER A 188 7.57 -35.52 18.24
C SER A 188 6.39 -34.57 17.97
N GLN A 189 5.28 -34.71 18.71
CA GLN A 189 4.17 -33.75 18.62
C GLN A 189 4.58 -32.35 19.07
N LEU A 190 5.33 -32.24 20.16
CA LEU A 190 5.86 -30.96 20.66
C LEU A 190 6.82 -30.31 19.65
N VAL A 191 7.75 -31.07 19.07
CA VAL A 191 8.67 -30.57 18.05
C VAL A 191 7.92 -30.07 16.82
N ASN A 192 6.96 -30.85 16.32
CA ASN A 192 6.15 -30.46 15.17
C ASN A 192 5.29 -29.21 15.46
N ALA A 193 4.72 -29.13 16.66
CA ALA A 193 3.95 -27.95 17.06
C ALA A 193 4.83 -26.70 17.18
N HIS A 194 6.06 -26.85 17.68
CA HIS A 194 7.03 -25.76 17.74
C HIS A 194 7.44 -25.28 16.34
N GLN A 195 7.74 -26.18 15.41
CA GLN A 195 8.04 -25.80 14.02
C GLN A 195 6.88 -25.08 13.33
N ARG A 196 5.64 -25.53 13.58
CA ARG A 196 4.44 -24.82 13.09
C ARG A 196 4.32 -23.42 13.69
N LEU A 197 4.57 -23.29 14.99
CA LEU A 197 4.59 -21.99 15.68
C LEU A 197 5.66 -21.06 15.07
N GLU A 198 6.86 -21.57 14.80
CA GLU A 198 7.96 -20.82 14.16
C GLU A 198 7.60 -20.37 12.73
N SER A 199 6.83 -21.19 12.00
CA SER A 199 6.32 -20.84 10.67
C SER A 199 5.13 -19.85 10.66
N GLY A 200 4.76 -19.28 11.81
CA GLY A 200 3.68 -18.29 11.93
C GLY A 200 2.27 -18.88 12.14
N HIS A 201 2.13 -20.18 12.36
CA HIS A 201 0.84 -20.83 12.63
C HIS A 201 0.55 -20.87 14.14
N PHE A 202 0.17 -19.71 14.70
CA PHE A 202 -0.08 -19.52 16.15
C PHE A 202 -1.38 -20.17 16.66
N ASP A 203 -2.22 -20.67 15.77
CA ASP A 203 -3.44 -21.45 16.06
C ASP A 203 -3.14 -22.87 16.54
N THR A 204 -1.90 -23.33 16.42
CA THR A 204 -1.49 -24.70 16.76
C THR A 204 -1.75 -24.99 18.25
N ARG A 205 -2.43 -26.12 18.54
CA ARG A 205 -2.69 -26.59 19.92
C ARG A 205 -2.31 -28.05 20.08
N LEU A 206 -1.68 -28.37 21.22
CA LEU A 206 -1.34 -29.72 21.64
C LEU A 206 -2.46 -30.32 22.48
N ASN A 207 -3.07 -31.39 21.99
CA ASN A 207 -4.13 -32.14 22.69
C ASN A 207 -3.56 -33.32 23.48
N LEU A 208 -2.68 -33.03 24.43
CA LEU A 208 -2.09 -34.03 25.32
C LEU A 208 -2.79 -34.00 26.68
N THR A 209 -3.92 -34.71 26.82
CA THR A 209 -4.65 -34.91 28.08
C THR A 209 -3.96 -35.95 28.98
N ARG A 210 -2.68 -35.72 29.28
CA ARG A 210 -1.89 -36.59 30.17
C ARG A 210 -1.63 -35.90 31.50
N GLN A 211 -1.53 -36.70 32.56
CA GLN A 211 -1.21 -36.24 33.92
C GLN A 211 0.27 -36.50 34.26
N ASP A 212 1.14 -36.31 33.27
CA ASP A 212 2.59 -36.46 33.36
C ASP A 212 3.29 -35.14 33.00
N GLU A 213 4.62 -35.16 32.94
CA GLU A 213 5.44 -34.01 32.60
C GLU A 213 5.13 -33.45 31.20
N PHE A 214 4.79 -34.32 30.24
CA PHE A 214 4.43 -33.93 28.88
C PHE A 214 3.06 -33.24 28.80
N GLY A 215 2.09 -33.67 29.60
CA GLY A 215 0.82 -32.96 29.72
C GLY A 215 0.97 -31.55 30.27
N SER A 216 1.85 -31.36 31.27
CA SER A 216 2.18 -30.03 31.79
C SER A 216 2.88 -29.16 30.73
N LEU A 217 3.82 -29.74 29.98
CA LEU A 217 4.54 -29.02 28.93
C LEU A 217 3.59 -28.61 27.78
N ALA A 218 2.65 -29.48 27.41
CA ALA A 218 1.63 -29.17 26.42
C ALA A 218 0.70 -28.03 26.86
N ALA A 219 0.31 -27.99 28.13
CA ALA A 219 -0.49 -26.89 28.68
C ALA A 219 0.28 -25.56 28.64
N SER A 220 1.55 -25.55 29.02
CA SER A 220 2.41 -24.37 28.94
C SER A 220 2.63 -23.91 27.49
N PHE A 221 2.84 -24.83 26.56
CA PHE A 221 2.95 -24.54 25.14
C PHE A 221 1.65 -23.90 24.60
N ASN A 222 0.49 -24.48 24.92
CA ASN A 222 -0.80 -23.94 24.49
C ASN A 222 -1.05 -22.52 25.03
N ALA A 223 -0.66 -22.24 26.27
CA ALA A 223 -0.76 -20.91 26.86
C ALA A 223 0.13 -19.89 26.13
N MET A 224 1.39 -20.26 25.85
CA MET A 224 2.32 -19.42 25.08
C MET A 224 1.81 -19.17 23.66
N SER A 225 1.35 -20.21 22.97
CA SER A 225 0.81 -20.11 21.61
C SER A 225 -0.41 -19.20 21.56
N ALA A 226 -1.32 -19.29 22.55
CA ALA A 226 -2.48 -18.39 22.63
C ALA A 226 -2.09 -16.93 22.90
N GLN A 227 -1.03 -16.69 23.68
CA GLN A 227 -0.54 -15.34 23.94
C GLN A 227 0.12 -14.72 22.69
N LEU A 228 0.89 -15.51 21.94
CA LEU A 228 1.49 -15.07 20.66
C LEU A 228 0.42 -14.78 19.61
N ASP A 229 -0.57 -15.67 19.48
CA ASP A 229 -1.72 -15.51 18.58
C ASP A 229 -2.46 -14.19 18.86
N LYS A 230 -2.72 -13.89 20.14
CA LYS A 230 -3.32 -12.64 20.58
C LYS A 230 -2.45 -11.42 20.22
N LEU A 231 -1.15 -11.45 20.54
CA LEU A 231 -0.24 -10.33 20.27
C LEU A 231 -0.10 -10.07 18.77
N TYR A 232 -0.07 -11.12 17.95
CA TYR A 232 0.02 -10.97 16.49
C TYR A 232 -1.24 -10.33 15.92
N HIS A 233 -2.43 -10.77 16.35
CA HIS A 233 -3.69 -10.15 15.93
C HIS A 233 -3.82 -8.70 16.39
N GLU A 234 -3.45 -8.36 17.64
CA GLU A 234 -3.45 -6.96 18.11
C GLU A 234 -2.49 -6.10 17.28
N LEU A 235 -1.30 -6.63 16.94
CA LEU A 235 -0.33 -5.93 16.09
C LEU A 235 -0.85 -5.76 14.65
N GLU A 236 -1.48 -6.79 14.08
CA GLU A 236 -2.04 -6.75 12.73
C GLU A 236 -3.18 -5.72 12.64
N GLU A 237 -4.06 -5.66 13.65
CA GLU A 237 -5.10 -4.64 13.75
C GLU A 237 -4.51 -3.23 13.84
N GLU A 238 -3.47 -3.02 14.66
CA GLU A 238 -2.78 -1.73 14.80
C GLU A 238 -2.10 -1.31 13.49
N VAL A 239 -1.39 -2.23 12.82
CA VAL A 239 -0.76 -1.97 11.51
C VAL A 239 -1.81 -1.65 10.45
N ALA A 240 -2.92 -2.39 10.40
CA ALA A 240 -4.02 -2.12 9.49
C ALA A 240 -4.69 -0.77 9.78
N HIS A 241 -4.79 -0.37 11.05
CA HIS A 241 -5.29 0.93 11.45
C HIS A 241 -4.35 2.07 11.00
N GLN A 242 -3.04 1.96 11.29
CA GLN A 242 -2.04 2.95 10.88
C GLN A 242 -1.92 3.07 9.35
N THR A 243 -2.00 1.94 8.64
CA THR A 243 -1.96 1.93 7.17
C THR A 243 -3.16 2.68 6.57
N ARG A 244 -4.36 2.48 7.13
CA ARG A 244 -5.58 3.22 6.70
C ARG A 244 -5.45 4.72 6.96
N ALA A 245 -4.99 5.11 8.15
CA ALA A 245 -4.79 6.52 8.49
C ALA A 245 -3.74 7.20 7.57
N LEU A 246 -2.62 6.51 7.29
CA LEU A 246 -1.59 7.03 6.40
C LEU A 246 -2.09 7.18 4.96
N ASN A 247 -2.84 6.20 4.45
CA ASN A 247 -3.42 6.26 3.10
C ASN A 247 -4.42 7.42 2.96
N ALA A 248 -5.31 7.63 3.94
CA ALA A 248 -6.24 8.76 3.94
C ALA A 248 -5.50 10.11 3.89
N ARG A 249 -4.43 10.26 4.69
CA ARG A 249 -3.59 11.47 4.66
C ARG A 249 -2.89 11.66 3.30
N ASN A 250 -2.36 10.60 2.71
CA ASN A 250 -1.72 10.66 1.39
C ASN A 250 -2.73 11.01 0.27
N GLU A 251 -3.96 10.52 0.32
CA GLU A 251 -5.01 10.91 -0.63
C GLU A 251 -5.30 12.41 -0.57
N GLY A 252 -5.39 12.99 0.63
CA GLY A 252 -5.55 14.44 0.81
C GLY A 252 -4.40 15.27 0.24
N LEU A 253 -3.16 14.85 0.47
CA LEU A 253 -1.96 15.52 -0.08
C LEU A 253 -1.91 15.41 -1.61
N ASN A 254 -2.22 14.24 -2.19
CA ASN A 254 -2.26 14.07 -3.64
C ASN A 254 -3.33 14.93 -4.30
N ALA A 255 -4.50 15.08 -3.65
CA ALA A 255 -5.53 15.98 -4.12
C ALA A 255 -5.07 17.44 -4.12
N LEU A 256 -4.36 17.89 -3.08
CA LEU A 256 -3.75 19.23 -3.04
C LEU A 256 -2.75 19.45 -4.18
N PHE A 257 -1.85 18.49 -4.43
CA PHE A 257 -0.89 18.60 -5.52
C PHE A 257 -1.57 18.69 -6.89
N ALA A 258 -2.61 17.89 -7.14
CA ALA A 258 -3.38 17.97 -8.37
C ALA A 258 -4.10 19.32 -8.52
N ILE A 259 -4.73 19.81 -7.45
CA ILE A 259 -5.42 21.11 -7.44
C ILE A 259 -4.43 22.26 -7.69
N SER A 260 -3.24 22.19 -7.11
CA SER A 260 -2.19 23.19 -7.36
C SER A 260 -1.84 23.27 -8.85
N GLY A 261 -1.70 22.12 -9.52
CA GLY A 261 -1.48 22.08 -10.98
C GLY A 261 -2.65 22.67 -11.77
N ASP A 262 -3.88 22.27 -11.47
CA ASP A 262 -5.10 22.74 -12.15
C ASP A 262 -5.28 24.27 -12.01
N LEU A 263 -4.95 24.84 -10.84
CA LEU A 263 -5.07 26.28 -10.57
C LEU A 263 -4.01 27.16 -11.27
N HIS A 264 -2.88 26.59 -11.69
CA HIS A 264 -1.80 27.33 -12.38
C HIS A 264 -1.86 27.21 -13.91
N ALA A 265 -2.53 26.18 -14.45
CA ALA A 265 -2.48 25.85 -15.88
C ALA A 265 -3.55 26.54 -16.74
N GLU A 266 -4.72 26.85 -16.17
CA GLU A 266 -5.86 27.47 -16.87
C GLU A 266 -6.21 28.84 -16.28
N PRO A 267 -6.79 29.77 -17.07
CA PRO A 267 -7.39 30.98 -16.51
C PRO A 267 -8.44 30.60 -15.46
N ILE A 268 -8.35 31.22 -14.27
CA ILE A 268 -9.15 30.84 -13.10
C ILE A 268 -10.63 31.06 -13.40
N SER A 269 -11.35 29.95 -13.56
CA SER A 269 -12.79 29.96 -13.78
C SER A 269 -13.55 29.40 -12.58
N SER A 270 -14.84 29.75 -12.47
CA SER A 270 -15.74 29.17 -11.48
C SER A 270 -15.86 27.65 -11.62
N HIS A 271 -15.70 27.11 -12.85
CA HIS A 271 -15.67 25.68 -13.11
C HIS A 271 -14.40 25.02 -12.53
N THR A 272 -13.23 25.61 -12.77
CA THR A 272 -11.94 25.11 -12.27
C THR A 272 -11.89 25.12 -10.73
N LEU A 273 -12.34 26.21 -10.10
CA LEU A 273 -12.47 26.30 -8.64
C LEU A 273 -13.45 25.26 -8.08
N ARG A 274 -14.60 25.06 -8.73
CA ARG A 274 -15.58 24.03 -8.30
C ARG A 274 -15.02 22.62 -8.43
N ALA A 275 -14.34 22.32 -9.54
CA ALA A 275 -13.69 21.02 -9.75
C ALA A 275 -12.65 20.73 -8.66
N ALA A 276 -11.85 21.73 -8.27
CA ALA A 276 -10.90 21.64 -7.18
C ALA A 276 -11.59 21.35 -5.83
N LEU A 277 -12.66 22.07 -5.50
CA LEU A 277 -13.44 21.85 -4.26
C LEU A 277 -14.07 20.44 -4.23
N ILE A 278 -14.62 19.96 -5.35
CA ILE A 278 -15.20 18.61 -5.44
C ILE A 278 -14.12 17.53 -5.26
N ARG A 279 -12.95 17.71 -5.88
CA ARG A 279 -11.81 16.79 -5.72
C ARG A 279 -11.36 16.75 -4.26
N MET A 280 -11.22 17.92 -3.63
CA MET A 280 -10.83 17.99 -2.23
C MET A 280 -11.87 17.35 -1.31
N LYS A 281 -13.16 17.66 -1.50
CA LYS A 281 -14.27 17.06 -0.74
C LYS A 281 -14.13 15.55 -0.65
N LYS A 282 -13.89 14.91 -1.80
CA LYS A 282 -13.77 13.45 -1.88
C LYS A 282 -12.54 12.93 -1.13
N ALA A 283 -11.40 13.59 -1.26
CA ALA A 283 -10.13 13.18 -0.67
C ALA A 283 -10.07 13.32 0.85
N ILE A 284 -10.77 14.32 1.41
CA ILE A 284 -10.83 14.53 2.87
C ILE A 284 -12.10 13.92 3.50
N HIS A 285 -12.95 13.26 2.71
CA HIS A 285 -14.26 12.74 3.14
C HIS A 285 -15.15 13.79 3.83
N ALA A 286 -15.10 15.04 3.37
CA ALA A 286 -15.97 16.10 3.86
C ALA A 286 -17.39 15.93 3.29
N ARG A 287 -18.38 16.39 4.07
CA ARG A 287 -19.77 16.47 3.64
C ARG A 287 -19.95 17.52 2.56
N GLU A 288 -19.37 18.70 2.76
CA GLU A 288 -19.49 19.82 1.83
C GLU A 288 -18.31 20.79 1.99
N LEU A 289 -17.81 21.31 0.87
CA LEU A 289 -16.98 22.50 0.82
C LEU A 289 -17.78 23.64 0.17
N ILE A 290 -17.63 24.83 0.74
CA ILE A 290 -18.26 26.07 0.26
C ILE A 290 -17.18 27.15 0.17
N LEU A 291 -17.03 27.76 -0.99
CA LEU A 291 -16.11 28.87 -1.22
C LEU A 291 -16.91 30.16 -1.42
N CYS A 292 -16.68 31.16 -0.59
CA CYS A 292 -17.30 32.49 -0.69
C CYS A 292 -16.23 33.47 -1.17
N LEU A 293 -16.45 34.16 -2.29
CA LEU A 293 -15.53 35.15 -2.85
C LEU A 293 -16.19 36.54 -2.85
N ALA A 294 -15.45 37.59 -2.50
CA ALA A 294 -15.94 38.96 -2.50
C ALA A 294 -16.07 39.53 -3.92
N GLU A 295 -17.13 40.30 -4.18
CA GLU A 295 -17.55 40.75 -5.52
C GLU A 295 -17.54 42.28 -5.71
N SER A 296 -17.75 43.08 -4.65
CA SER A 296 -17.82 44.56 -4.72
C SER A 296 -17.32 45.22 -3.43
N GLU A 297 -16.78 46.45 -3.50
CA GLU A 297 -16.25 47.16 -2.32
C GLU A 297 -17.34 47.79 -1.42
N THR A 298 -18.49 48.23 -1.95
CA THR A 298 -19.56 48.80 -1.12
C THR A 298 -20.97 48.73 -1.76
N PRO A 299 -21.94 47.99 -1.16
CA PRO A 299 -21.78 47.01 -0.09
C PRO A 299 -21.11 45.72 -0.63
N VAL A 300 -20.28 45.09 0.20
CA VAL A 300 -19.59 43.84 -0.16
C VAL A 300 -20.60 42.72 -0.37
N GLN A 301 -20.76 42.31 -1.63
CA GLN A 301 -21.50 41.12 -2.03
C GLN A 301 -20.52 39.96 -2.17
N TYR A 302 -20.96 38.76 -1.81
CA TYR A 302 -20.16 37.55 -1.94
C TYR A 302 -20.83 36.54 -2.87
N CYS A 303 -20.05 35.91 -3.74
CA CYS A 303 -20.45 34.80 -4.58
C CYS A 303 -20.09 33.47 -3.90
N GLN A 304 -21.03 32.52 -3.84
CA GLN A 304 -20.82 31.21 -3.21
C GLN A 304 -20.72 30.08 -4.23
N LEU A 305 -19.64 29.30 -4.15
CA LEU A 305 -19.48 28.03 -4.85
C LEU A 305 -19.67 26.85 -3.90
N HIS A 306 -20.68 26.03 -4.20
CA HIS A 306 -21.01 24.82 -3.45
C HIS A 306 -20.57 23.55 -4.20
N THR A 307 -20.21 22.54 -3.42
CA THR A 307 -19.90 21.20 -3.95
C THR A 307 -21.13 20.32 -4.19
N GLU A 308 -22.25 20.54 -3.48
CA GLU A 308 -23.48 19.71 -3.58
C GLU A 308 -24.59 20.30 -4.48
N SER A 309 -24.64 21.62 -4.68
CA SER A 309 -25.74 22.32 -5.36
C SER A 309 -25.29 23.03 -6.64
N SER A 310 -26.19 23.21 -7.62
CA SER A 310 -25.97 24.15 -8.76
C SER A 310 -25.68 25.56 -8.21
N PRO A 311 -24.91 26.42 -8.91
CA PRO A 311 -24.44 27.69 -8.37
C PRO A 311 -25.63 28.52 -7.88
N VAL A 312 -25.71 28.74 -6.57
CA VAL A 312 -26.66 29.68 -6.00
C VAL A 312 -25.92 31.00 -5.91
N LEU A 313 -26.10 31.85 -6.93
CA LEU A 313 -25.84 33.28 -6.83
C LEU A 313 -26.84 33.86 -5.80
N ARG A 314 -26.56 33.69 -4.51
CA ARG A 314 -27.13 34.54 -3.47
C ARG A 314 -26.05 35.56 -3.12
N GLY A 315 -26.34 36.83 -3.36
CA GLY A 315 -25.54 37.93 -2.80
C GLY A 315 -25.65 37.89 -1.29
N LEU A 316 -24.72 37.22 -0.63
CA LEU A 316 -24.55 37.33 0.81
C LEU A 316 -23.98 38.71 1.10
N THR A 317 -24.45 39.31 2.19
CA THR A 317 -23.93 40.58 2.69
C THR A 317 -22.85 40.32 3.73
N ALA A 318 -21.97 41.29 3.98
CA ALA A 318 -20.96 41.23 5.04
C ALA A 318 -21.46 40.64 6.40
N PRO A 319 -22.65 41.02 6.94
CA PRO A 319 -23.14 40.44 8.19
C PRO A 319 -23.49 38.95 8.10
N ASP A 320 -23.83 38.42 6.93
CA ASP A 320 -24.09 36.98 6.75
C ASP A 320 -22.77 36.17 6.80
N ILE A 321 -21.68 36.72 6.27
CA ILE A 321 -20.33 36.14 6.36
C ILE A 321 -19.82 36.19 7.80
N ASP A 322 -20.04 37.30 8.51
CA ASP A 322 -19.69 37.42 9.93
C ASP A 322 -20.50 36.48 10.83
N GLN A 323 -21.77 36.24 10.49
CA GLN A 323 -22.57 35.22 11.16
C GLN A 323 -22.01 33.83 10.86
N THR A 324 -21.64 33.55 9.61
CA THR A 324 -21.04 32.27 9.23
C THR A 324 -19.73 32.02 9.96
N ARG A 325 -18.85 33.03 10.09
CA ARG A 325 -17.60 32.97 10.86
C ARG A 325 -17.88 32.62 12.34
N ARG A 326 -18.89 33.25 12.95
CA ARG A 326 -19.34 32.95 14.32
C ARG A 326 -19.94 31.56 14.47
N ASP A 327 -20.67 31.07 13.47
CA ASP A 327 -21.22 29.71 13.47
C ASP A 327 -20.12 28.64 13.42
N CYS A 328 -18.98 28.94 12.79
CA CYS A 328 -17.79 28.07 12.83
C CYS A 328 -17.13 28.07 14.21
N GLU A 329 -17.06 29.22 14.88
CA GLU A 329 -16.54 29.32 16.26
C GLU A 329 -17.39 28.53 17.27
N GLN A 330 -18.69 28.37 17.00
CA GLN A 330 -19.61 27.60 17.84
C GLN A 330 -19.48 26.07 17.65
N ALA A 331 -18.96 25.61 16.50
CA ALA A 331 -18.82 24.19 16.18
C ALA A 331 -17.46 23.87 15.49
N PRO A 332 -16.32 24.21 16.13
CA PRO A 332 -15.00 24.23 15.48
C PRO A 332 -14.52 22.83 15.08
N GLU A 333 -15.08 21.77 15.67
CA GLU A 333 -14.68 20.39 15.35
C GLU A 333 -15.30 19.88 14.05
N THR A 334 -16.50 20.33 13.68
CA THR A 334 -17.23 19.80 12.50
C THR A 334 -17.40 20.82 11.38
N ARG A 335 -17.12 22.10 11.65
CA ARG A 335 -17.15 23.19 10.69
C ARG A 335 -15.84 23.97 10.75
N LEU A 336 -15.03 23.85 9.70
CA LEU A 336 -13.76 24.57 9.58
C LEU A 336 -13.90 25.73 8.64
N CYS A 337 -13.37 26.89 9.03
CA CYS A 337 -13.49 28.12 8.27
C CYS A 337 -12.10 28.77 8.13
N PHE A 338 -11.71 28.98 6.88
CA PHE A 338 -10.40 29.48 6.51
C PHE A 338 -10.58 30.81 5.78
N PRO A 339 -10.20 31.94 6.40
CA PRO A 339 -10.27 33.24 5.74
C PRO A 339 -9.28 33.27 4.57
N LEU A 340 -9.74 33.79 3.43
CA LEU A 340 -8.94 33.98 2.23
C LEU A 340 -8.55 35.45 2.19
N SER A 341 -7.42 35.79 2.84
CA SER A 341 -6.91 37.16 2.88
C SER A 341 -5.54 37.23 2.20
N SER A 342 -5.36 38.25 1.36
CA SER A 342 -4.10 38.61 0.73
C SER A 342 -3.58 39.91 1.36
N ALA A 343 -2.32 40.27 1.10
CA ALA A 343 -1.74 41.54 1.55
C ALA A 343 -2.52 42.77 1.05
N LYS A 344 -3.31 42.61 -0.03
CA LYS A 344 -4.08 43.66 -0.70
C LYS A 344 -5.56 43.71 -0.27
N GLY A 345 -6.06 42.77 0.56
CA GLY A 345 -7.45 42.77 1.03
C GLY A 345 -8.03 41.38 1.37
N GLU A 346 -9.24 41.34 1.91
CA GLU A 346 -10.01 40.09 2.08
C GLU A 346 -10.61 39.65 0.73
N LEU A 347 -10.19 38.47 0.25
CA LEU A 347 -10.69 37.86 -0.98
C LEU A 347 -11.95 37.01 -0.73
N GLY A 348 -12.12 36.47 0.47
CA GLY A 348 -13.25 35.60 0.78
C GLY A 348 -13.09 34.68 1.99
N LEU A 349 -13.86 33.60 1.99
CA LEU A 349 -13.91 32.60 3.06
C LEU A 349 -14.13 31.19 2.47
N LEU A 350 -13.29 30.22 2.87
CA LEU A 350 -13.50 28.80 2.59
C LEU A 350 -14.10 28.11 3.82
N ILE A 351 -15.19 27.37 3.63
CA ILE A 351 -15.92 26.66 4.69
C ILE A 351 -15.93 25.17 4.35
N VAL A 352 -15.64 24.33 5.35
CA VAL A 352 -15.60 22.87 5.22
C VAL A 352 -16.47 22.24 6.29
N HIS A 353 -17.44 21.43 5.86
CA HIS A 353 -18.35 20.69 6.73
C HIS A 353 -17.94 19.23 6.79
N PHE A 354 -17.74 18.71 8.00
CA PHE A 354 -17.51 17.29 8.27
C PHE A 354 -18.70 16.65 8.97
N SER A 355 -18.92 15.36 8.72
CA SER A 355 -19.96 14.58 9.42
C SER A 355 -19.53 14.14 10.83
N GLN A 356 -18.22 14.18 11.10
CA GLN A 356 -17.57 13.85 12.37
C GLN A 356 -16.51 14.91 12.69
N PRO A 357 -16.00 15.01 13.94
CA PRO A 357 -14.88 15.89 14.26
C PRO A 357 -13.71 15.71 13.30
N ALA A 358 -13.21 16.80 12.75
CA ALA A 358 -12.14 16.79 11.77
C ALA A 358 -10.80 16.43 12.44
N GLU A 359 -10.05 15.53 11.81
CA GLU A 359 -8.73 15.14 12.25
C GLU A 359 -7.71 16.28 12.04
N PRO A 360 -6.60 16.30 12.81
CA PRO A 360 -5.58 17.35 12.69
C PRO A 360 -4.98 17.49 11.28
N TRP A 361 -4.83 16.38 10.54
CA TRP A 361 -4.30 16.43 9.18
C TRP A 361 -5.31 17.03 8.19
N GLN A 362 -6.62 16.82 8.39
CA GLN A 362 -7.66 17.42 7.54
C GLN A 362 -7.66 18.95 7.68
N HIS A 363 -7.44 19.47 8.90
CA HIS A 363 -7.25 20.89 9.13
C HIS A 363 -6.06 21.46 8.35
N GLN A 364 -4.89 20.78 8.42
CA GLN A 364 -3.69 21.21 7.70
C GLN A 364 -3.90 21.22 6.18
N VAL A 365 -4.54 20.19 5.64
CA VAL A 365 -4.83 20.07 4.20
C VAL A 365 -5.80 21.16 3.74
N CYS A 366 -6.86 21.44 4.50
CA CYS A 366 -7.80 22.52 4.18
C CYS A 366 -7.16 23.91 4.28
N ALA A 367 -6.27 24.13 5.26
CA ALA A 367 -5.51 25.37 5.37
C ALA A 367 -4.61 25.59 4.15
N MET A 368 -3.91 24.54 3.69
CA MET A 368 -3.11 24.61 2.45
C MET A 368 -3.97 24.88 1.22
N LEU A 369 -5.16 24.27 1.11
CA LEU A 369 -6.09 24.56 0.02
C LEU A 369 -6.49 26.03 0.02
N ALA A 370 -6.83 26.59 1.18
CA ALA A 370 -7.16 28.01 1.33
C ALA A 370 -6.00 28.90 0.87
N SER A 371 -4.76 28.61 1.29
CA SER A 371 -3.57 29.34 0.85
C SER A 371 -3.33 29.22 -0.66
N LEU A 372 -3.53 28.04 -1.26
CA LEU A 372 -3.41 27.85 -2.72
C LEU A 372 -4.44 28.68 -3.49
N ILE A 373 -5.69 28.73 -3.00
CA ILE A 373 -6.75 29.56 -3.60
C ILE A 373 -6.39 31.04 -3.48
N VAL A 374 -5.92 31.51 -2.31
CA VAL A 374 -5.46 32.90 -2.12
C VAL A 374 -4.34 33.26 -3.09
N GLN A 375 -3.34 32.38 -3.24
CA GLN A 375 -2.22 32.60 -4.13
C GLN A 375 -2.67 32.71 -5.59
N ALA A 376 -3.44 31.73 -6.07
CA ALA A 376 -3.93 31.70 -7.44
C ALA A 376 -4.78 32.95 -7.77
N LEU A 377 -5.71 33.33 -6.87
CA LEU A 377 -6.53 34.52 -7.06
C LEU A 377 -5.70 35.81 -7.04
N SER A 378 -4.72 35.91 -6.14
CA SER A 378 -3.83 37.09 -6.06
C SER A 378 -2.99 37.24 -7.34
N ASP A 379 -2.45 36.14 -7.86
CA ASP A 379 -1.65 36.12 -9.08
C ASP A 379 -2.49 36.51 -10.30
N HIS A 380 -3.73 36.03 -10.38
CA HIS A 380 -4.66 36.39 -11.45
C HIS A 380 -5.04 37.87 -11.43
N LEU A 381 -5.34 38.42 -10.26
CA LEU A 381 -5.63 39.85 -10.10
C LEU A 381 -4.41 40.72 -10.46
N GLU A 382 -3.20 40.31 -10.06
CA GLU A 382 -1.97 41.03 -10.39
C GLU A 382 -1.67 41.00 -11.90
N HIS A 383 -1.95 39.89 -12.56
CA HIS A 383 -1.82 39.77 -14.01
C HIS A 383 -2.81 40.69 -14.76
N GLU A 384 -4.07 40.73 -14.34
CA GLU A 384 -5.09 41.66 -14.84
C GLU A 384 -4.64 43.13 -14.67
N HIS A 385 -4.18 43.51 -13.47
CA HIS A 385 -3.70 44.86 -13.21
C HIS A 385 -2.48 45.23 -14.05
N SER A 386 -1.52 44.32 -14.20
CA SER A 386 -0.32 44.54 -15.03
C SER A 386 -0.70 44.73 -16.50
N THR A 387 -1.63 43.94 -17.01
CA THR A 387 -2.12 44.04 -18.39
C THR A 387 -2.84 45.37 -18.62
N ARG A 388 -3.68 45.80 -17.68
CA ARG A 388 -4.37 47.10 -17.75
C ARG A 388 -3.40 48.27 -17.64
N ALA A 389 -2.35 48.16 -16.82
CA ALA A 389 -1.31 49.18 -16.69
C ALA A 389 -0.47 49.28 -17.98
N ALA A 390 -0.08 48.16 -18.58
CA ALA A 390 0.65 48.13 -19.84
C ALA A 390 -0.14 48.80 -20.98
N LEU A 391 -1.44 48.51 -21.08
CA LEU A 391 -2.35 49.18 -22.03
C LEU A 391 -2.44 50.70 -21.77
N HIS A 392 -2.39 51.12 -20.50
CA HIS A 392 -2.40 52.55 -20.15
C HIS A 392 -1.08 53.26 -20.47
N GLU A 393 0.05 52.59 -20.29
CA GLU A 393 1.37 53.11 -20.68
C GLU A 393 1.48 53.24 -22.20
N GLU A 394 1.01 52.24 -22.95
CA GLU A 394 0.94 52.30 -24.42
C GLU A 394 0.08 53.50 -24.87
N ARG A 395 -1.09 53.70 -24.27
CA ARG A 395 -1.94 54.89 -24.51
C ARG A 395 -1.21 56.20 -24.25
N THR A 396 -0.40 56.26 -23.18
CA THR A 396 0.34 57.47 -22.82
C THR A 396 1.53 57.71 -23.75
N ALA A 397 2.18 56.65 -24.23
CA ALA A 397 3.25 56.71 -25.22
C ALA A 397 2.73 57.24 -26.57
N ILE A 398 1.59 56.71 -27.06
CA ILE A 398 0.93 57.19 -28.28
C ILE A 398 0.54 58.67 -28.15
N GLY A 399 0.05 59.10 -26.98
CA GLY A 399 -0.25 60.51 -26.72
C GLY A 399 0.97 61.44 -26.73
N ARG A 400 2.18 60.94 -26.43
CA ARG A 400 3.43 61.69 -26.53
C ARG A 400 3.94 61.78 -27.97
N ASP A 401 3.91 60.68 -28.72
CA ASP A 401 4.28 60.66 -30.14
C ASP A 401 3.36 61.57 -30.98
N LEU A 402 2.09 61.68 -30.57
CA LEU A 402 1.10 62.63 -31.10
C LEU A 402 1.52 64.09 -30.88
N HIS A 403 1.91 64.44 -29.65
CA HIS A 403 2.32 65.80 -29.32
C HIS A 403 3.58 66.21 -30.10
N ASP A 404 4.55 65.30 -30.22
CA ASP A 404 5.84 65.58 -30.85
C ASP A 404 5.73 65.76 -32.37
N SER A 405 4.95 64.90 -33.06
CA SER A 405 4.73 65.02 -34.52
C SER A 405 3.97 66.30 -34.91
N LEU A 406 2.98 66.71 -34.11
CA LEU A 406 2.25 67.97 -34.30
C LEU A 406 3.13 69.20 -33.98
N ALA A 407 3.89 69.16 -32.88
CA ALA A 407 4.82 70.22 -32.52
C ALA A 407 5.89 70.44 -33.60
N GLN A 408 6.42 69.35 -34.18
CA GLN A 408 7.40 69.40 -35.26
C GLN A 408 6.81 70.00 -36.55
N SER A 409 5.58 69.62 -36.91
CA SER A 409 4.88 70.16 -38.08
C SER A 409 4.57 71.66 -37.92
N LEU A 410 4.14 72.09 -36.74
CA LEU A 410 3.89 73.51 -36.42
C LEU A 410 5.18 74.34 -36.39
N ALA A 411 6.27 73.79 -35.86
CA ALA A 411 7.58 74.43 -35.86
C ALA A 411 8.12 74.63 -37.28
N TYR A 412 8.01 73.60 -38.13
CA TYR A 412 8.37 73.69 -39.55
C TYR A 412 7.56 74.78 -40.26
N LEU A 413 6.23 74.83 -40.03
CA LEU A 413 5.38 75.87 -40.60
C LEU A 413 5.81 77.28 -40.18
N LYS A 414 6.13 77.47 -38.90
CA LYS A 414 6.59 78.75 -38.35
C LYS A 414 7.90 79.20 -38.99
N ILE A 415 8.85 78.28 -39.22
CA ILE A 415 10.12 78.57 -39.90
C ILE A 415 9.85 78.99 -41.35
N GLN A 416 9.00 78.26 -42.08
CA GLN A 416 8.68 78.60 -43.47
C GLN A 416 7.95 79.94 -43.61
N LEU A 417 7.04 80.26 -42.68
CA LEU A 417 6.39 81.58 -42.64
C LEU A 417 7.38 82.71 -42.33
N THR A 418 8.32 82.48 -41.43
CA THR A 418 9.38 83.47 -41.10
C THR A 418 10.32 83.68 -42.29
N LYS A 419 10.71 82.60 -42.97
CA LYS A 419 11.51 82.64 -44.20
C LYS A 419 10.77 83.37 -45.32
N GLY A 420 9.49 83.08 -45.49
CA GLY A 420 8.62 83.78 -46.44
C GLY A 420 8.54 85.27 -46.15
N HIS A 421 8.35 85.66 -44.89
CA HIS A 421 8.31 87.08 -44.51
C HIS A 421 9.61 87.82 -44.85
N ARG A 422 10.77 87.19 -44.61
CA ARG A 422 12.07 87.77 -44.97
C ARG A 422 12.30 87.83 -46.48
N LEU A 423 11.82 86.85 -47.25
CA LEU A 423 11.87 86.86 -48.71
C LEU A 423 10.98 87.95 -49.31
N LEU A 424 9.86 88.27 -48.66
CA LEU A 424 8.98 89.39 -49.01
C LEU A 424 9.71 90.74 -48.83
N GLU A 425 10.40 90.95 -47.70
CA GLU A 425 11.21 92.16 -47.46
C GLU A 425 12.34 92.34 -48.48
N LEU A 426 12.93 91.23 -48.95
CA LEU A 426 13.99 91.21 -49.95
C LEU A 426 13.47 91.27 -51.40
N ALA A 427 12.15 91.43 -51.62
CA ALA A 427 11.49 91.47 -52.92
C ALA A 427 11.77 90.27 -53.85
N ARG A 428 12.05 89.08 -53.29
CA ARG A 428 12.30 87.83 -54.05
C ARG A 428 11.01 87.01 -54.18
N TYR A 429 10.14 87.45 -55.09
CA TYR A 429 8.77 86.92 -55.21
C TYR A 429 8.67 85.46 -55.68
N ASP A 430 9.62 84.97 -56.50
CA ASP A 430 9.59 83.57 -56.98
C ASP A 430 9.94 82.57 -55.87
N ASP A 431 10.97 82.86 -55.07
CA ASP A 431 11.34 82.03 -53.91
C ASP A 431 10.30 82.09 -52.80
N LEU A 432 9.62 83.24 -52.66
CA LEU A 432 8.48 83.40 -51.76
C LEU A 432 7.30 82.51 -52.17
N ARG A 433 6.97 82.46 -53.47
CA ARG A 433 5.90 81.59 -53.99
C ARG A 433 6.21 80.12 -53.72
N ALA A 434 7.46 79.68 -53.95
CA ALA A 434 7.88 78.32 -53.65
C ALA A 434 7.78 78.01 -52.13
N THR A 435 8.28 78.91 -51.29
CA THR A 435 8.25 78.76 -49.81
C THR A 435 6.82 78.71 -49.27
N LEU A 436 5.90 79.52 -49.79
CA LEU A 436 4.48 79.49 -49.42
C LEU A 436 3.76 78.23 -49.92
N ALA A 437 4.14 77.71 -51.09
CA ALA A 437 3.60 76.44 -51.60
C ALA A 437 4.02 75.27 -50.69
N GLU A 438 5.30 75.18 -50.32
CA GLU A 438 5.80 74.19 -49.35
C GLU A 438 5.12 74.31 -47.98
N ALA A 439 4.95 75.53 -47.46
CA ALA A 439 4.26 75.75 -46.20
C ALA A 439 2.79 75.30 -46.26
N ARG A 440 2.10 75.56 -47.39
CA ARG A 440 0.71 75.14 -47.60
C ARG A 440 0.59 73.62 -47.69
N GLU A 441 1.53 72.96 -48.38
CA GLU A 441 1.55 71.50 -48.49
C GLU A 441 1.85 70.84 -47.13
N GLY A 442 2.82 71.37 -46.38
CA GLY A 442 3.10 70.94 -45.01
C GLY A 442 1.92 71.14 -44.06
N LEU A 443 1.16 72.23 -44.20
CA LEU A 443 -0.06 72.47 -43.41
C LEU A 443 -1.15 71.44 -43.72
N ASN A 444 -1.36 71.14 -44.99
CA ASN A 444 -2.36 70.16 -45.42
C ASN A 444 -2.01 68.75 -44.94
N ALA A 445 -0.74 68.36 -44.99
CA ALA A 445 -0.27 67.08 -44.45
C ALA A 445 -0.51 66.98 -42.93
N ALA A 446 -0.14 68.02 -42.17
CA ALA A 446 -0.38 68.07 -40.72
C ALA A 446 -1.87 68.04 -40.37
N TYR A 447 -2.70 68.74 -41.15
CA TYR A 447 -4.16 68.73 -40.96
C TYR A 447 -4.79 67.37 -41.28
N SER A 448 -4.30 66.66 -42.30
CA SER A 448 -4.75 65.31 -42.63
C SER A 448 -4.42 64.32 -41.50
N GLN A 449 -3.19 64.37 -40.97
CA GLN A 449 -2.77 63.55 -39.83
C GLN A 449 -3.61 63.83 -38.58
N LEU A 450 -3.82 65.12 -38.24
CA LEU A 450 -4.67 65.51 -37.10
C LEU A 450 -6.10 64.98 -37.26
N ARG A 451 -6.66 65.05 -38.48
CA ARG A 451 -8.03 64.65 -38.77
C ARG A 451 -8.22 63.14 -38.68
N GLU A 452 -7.27 62.36 -39.20
CA GLU A 452 -7.26 60.90 -39.11
C GLU A 452 -7.20 60.42 -37.65
N LEU A 453 -6.36 61.06 -36.84
CA LEU A 453 -6.24 60.78 -35.41
C LEU A 453 -7.49 61.19 -34.61
N LEU A 454 -8.07 62.37 -34.88
CA LEU A 454 -9.32 62.81 -34.26
C LEU A 454 -10.49 61.87 -34.57
N THR A 455 -10.55 61.30 -35.77
CA THR A 455 -11.57 60.29 -36.10
C THR A 455 -11.39 59.01 -35.30
N THR A 456 -10.17 58.54 -35.10
CA THR A 456 -9.88 57.34 -34.29
C THR A 456 -10.24 57.56 -32.81
N PHE A 457 -9.93 58.72 -32.24
CA PHE A 457 -10.27 59.03 -30.84
C PHE A 457 -11.75 59.34 -30.60
N ARG A 458 -12.45 59.98 -31.56
CA ARG A 458 -13.86 60.39 -31.38
C ARG A 458 -14.85 59.23 -31.49
N LEU A 459 -14.48 58.13 -32.15
CA LEU A 459 -15.29 56.90 -32.17
C LEU A 459 -15.39 56.23 -30.80
N GLN A 460 -14.43 56.47 -29.90
CA GLN A 460 -14.43 55.88 -28.56
C GLN A 460 -15.29 56.66 -27.53
N ILE A 461 -15.88 57.82 -27.90
CA ILE A 461 -16.41 58.82 -26.94
C ILE A 461 -17.92 59.14 -27.12
N SER A 462 -18.72 58.44 -27.94
CA SER A 462 -20.17 58.75 -28.04
C SER A 462 -21.08 57.51 -28.08
N GLU A 463 -22.04 57.51 -27.16
CA GLU A 463 -23.16 56.57 -26.85
C GLU A 463 -23.93 55.95 -28.03
N PRO A 464 -24.89 55.01 -27.81
CA PRO A 464 -24.83 53.68 -27.21
C PRO A 464 -24.90 52.60 -28.32
N GLY A 465 -23.78 51.97 -28.66
CA GLY A 465 -23.71 50.78 -29.51
C GLY A 465 -23.81 51.01 -31.04
N LEU A 466 -23.25 50.06 -31.79
CA LEU A 466 -23.03 50.14 -33.23
C LEU A 466 -24.30 50.39 -34.04
N GLU A 467 -25.44 49.78 -33.69
CA GLU A 467 -26.70 50.00 -34.43
C GLU A 467 -27.08 51.49 -34.42
N GLN A 468 -27.02 52.13 -33.25
CA GLN A 468 -27.37 53.55 -33.12
C GLN A 468 -26.36 54.45 -33.82
N ALA A 469 -25.07 54.08 -33.78
CA ALA A 469 -24.01 54.81 -34.47
C ALA A 469 -24.16 54.73 -36.01
N LEU A 470 -24.51 53.56 -36.55
CA LEU A 470 -24.82 53.37 -37.98
C LEU A 470 -26.09 54.11 -38.39
N ARG A 471 -27.14 54.07 -37.56
CA ARG A 471 -28.39 54.81 -37.78
C ARG A 471 -28.13 56.32 -37.81
N GLY A 472 -27.29 56.81 -36.90
CA GLY A 472 -26.82 58.20 -36.87
C GLY A 472 -26.03 58.59 -38.13
N ALA A 473 -25.11 57.73 -38.58
CA ALA A 473 -24.36 57.95 -39.81
C ALA A 473 -25.28 58.00 -41.05
N CYS A 474 -26.23 57.06 -41.18
CA CYS A 474 -27.20 57.05 -42.27
C CYS A 474 -28.04 58.35 -42.29
N ALA A 475 -28.50 58.81 -41.12
CA ALA A 475 -29.24 60.07 -41.01
C ALA A 475 -28.38 61.31 -41.36
N GLU A 476 -27.12 61.34 -40.92
CA GLU A 476 -26.15 62.41 -41.23
C GLU A 476 -25.94 62.56 -42.74
N PHE A 477 -25.76 61.46 -43.46
CA PHE A 477 -25.52 61.47 -44.91
C PHE A 477 -26.81 61.66 -45.73
N ALA A 478 -27.96 61.15 -45.27
CA ALA A 478 -29.24 61.41 -45.90
C ALA A 478 -29.60 62.91 -45.88
N ALA A 479 -29.29 63.61 -44.78
CA ALA A 479 -29.52 65.05 -44.68
C ALA A 479 -28.63 65.91 -45.61
N ARG A 480 -27.49 65.36 -46.06
CA ARG A 480 -26.55 66.05 -46.95
C ARG A 480 -26.85 65.86 -48.44
N GLY A 481 -27.57 64.80 -48.80
CA GLY A 481 -27.98 64.54 -50.18
C GLY A 481 -29.38 65.09 -50.45
N GLU A 482 -29.52 66.09 -51.32
CA GLU A 482 -30.80 66.76 -51.60
C GLU A 482 -31.92 65.82 -52.12
N SER A 483 -31.59 64.58 -52.53
CA SER A 483 -32.54 63.59 -53.07
C SER A 483 -32.12 62.12 -52.84
N LEU A 484 -31.31 61.84 -51.81
CA LEU A 484 -30.82 60.48 -51.49
C LEU A 484 -31.57 59.87 -50.30
N GLU A 485 -32.29 58.77 -50.52
CA GLU A 485 -32.91 57.97 -49.46
C GLU A 485 -31.94 56.88 -48.97
N ILE A 486 -31.59 56.87 -47.69
CA ILE A 486 -30.71 55.86 -47.09
C ILE A 486 -31.52 55.00 -46.11
N GLN A 487 -31.58 53.69 -46.35
CA GLN A 487 -32.26 52.74 -45.48
C GLN A 487 -31.24 51.88 -44.71
N LEU A 488 -31.43 51.75 -43.40
CA LEU A 488 -30.68 50.83 -42.55
C LEU A 488 -31.56 49.60 -42.22
N SER A 489 -31.08 48.39 -42.54
CA SER A 489 -31.67 47.13 -42.10
C SER A 489 -30.76 46.45 -41.09
N TRP A 490 -31.27 46.21 -39.88
CA TRP A 490 -30.58 45.48 -38.83
C TRP A 490 -31.28 44.13 -38.60
N GLU A 491 -30.68 43.05 -39.09
CA GLU A 491 -31.27 41.71 -39.10
C GLU A 491 -30.39 40.71 -38.33
N VAL A 492 -29.83 41.16 -37.20
CA VAL A 492 -29.00 40.33 -36.31
C VAL A 492 -29.58 40.35 -34.91
N SER A 493 -29.80 39.18 -34.32
CA SER A 493 -30.53 39.06 -33.05
C SER A 493 -29.63 39.13 -31.79
N ASP A 494 -28.35 38.76 -31.89
CA ASP A 494 -27.41 38.67 -30.75
C ASP A 494 -25.97 39.10 -31.13
N TYR A 495 -25.80 40.29 -31.71
CA TYR A 495 -24.47 40.85 -31.99
C TYR A 495 -24.14 42.04 -31.10
N THR A 496 -23.19 41.84 -30.21
CA THR A 496 -22.51 42.91 -29.47
C THR A 496 -21.08 43.02 -30.01
N PRO A 497 -20.78 44.01 -30.86
CA PRO A 497 -19.42 44.22 -31.35
C PRO A 497 -18.49 44.56 -30.19
N ASP A 498 -17.23 44.15 -30.29
CA ASP A 498 -16.19 44.77 -29.46
C ASP A 498 -15.90 46.19 -29.97
N ALA A 499 -15.17 46.98 -29.17
CA ALA A 499 -14.90 48.37 -29.50
C ALA A 499 -14.10 48.55 -30.82
N ASN A 500 -13.32 47.54 -31.21
CA ASN A 500 -12.49 47.60 -32.41
C ASN A 500 -13.32 47.28 -33.66
N ASP A 501 -14.15 46.24 -33.60
CA ASP A 501 -15.12 45.87 -34.64
C ASP A 501 -16.09 47.03 -34.92
N GLU A 502 -16.61 47.66 -33.87
CA GLU A 502 -17.52 48.80 -33.96
C GLU A 502 -16.88 49.96 -34.73
N ILE A 503 -15.61 50.28 -34.43
CA ILE A 503 -14.82 51.30 -35.11
C ILE A 503 -14.63 50.97 -36.58
N HIS A 504 -14.21 49.75 -36.90
CA HIS A 504 -13.93 49.34 -38.27
C HIS A 504 -15.20 49.33 -39.13
N LEU A 505 -16.29 48.75 -38.64
CA LEU A 505 -17.58 48.68 -39.35
C LEU A 505 -18.17 50.08 -39.58
N LEU A 506 -18.18 50.94 -38.56
CA LEU A 506 -18.72 52.30 -38.70
C LEU A 506 -17.91 53.14 -39.70
N GLN A 507 -16.59 53.00 -39.74
CA GLN A 507 -15.76 53.73 -40.71
C GLN A 507 -15.94 53.22 -42.14
N ILE A 508 -16.09 51.90 -42.33
CA ILE A 508 -16.42 51.33 -43.64
C ILE A 508 -17.75 51.90 -44.14
N VAL A 509 -18.79 51.91 -43.30
CA VAL A 509 -20.10 52.49 -43.68
C VAL A 509 -19.99 53.99 -43.98
N ARG A 510 -19.30 54.76 -43.14
CA ARG A 510 -19.15 56.22 -43.36
C ARG A 510 -18.41 56.54 -44.65
N GLU A 511 -17.34 55.81 -44.96
CA GLU A 511 -16.57 56.01 -46.20
C GLU A 511 -17.40 55.59 -47.43
N ALA A 512 -18.11 54.47 -47.35
CA ALA A 512 -19.03 54.03 -48.40
C ALA A 512 -20.14 55.06 -48.66
N LEU A 513 -20.82 55.55 -47.62
CA LEU A 513 -21.87 56.58 -47.75
C LEU A 513 -21.32 57.93 -48.26
N ALA A 514 -20.10 58.31 -47.85
CA ALA A 514 -19.44 59.48 -48.39
C ALA A 514 -19.17 59.35 -49.90
N ASN A 515 -18.77 58.16 -50.35
CA ASN A 515 -18.60 57.86 -51.77
C ASN A 515 -19.93 57.88 -52.52
N VAL A 516 -21.00 57.35 -51.94
CA VAL A 516 -22.36 57.43 -52.51
C VAL A 516 -22.75 58.90 -52.74
N VAL A 517 -22.66 59.75 -51.72
CA VAL A 517 -23.06 61.17 -51.83
C VAL A 517 -22.22 61.94 -52.85
N LYS A 518 -20.91 61.68 -52.93
CA LYS A 518 -20.00 62.43 -53.81
C LYS A 518 -19.99 61.94 -55.26
N HIS A 519 -20.16 60.64 -55.49
CA HIS A 519 -19.79 60.01 -56.76
C HIS A 519 -20.92 59.23 -57.44
N SER A 520 -21.90 58.69 -56.70
CA SER A 520 -22.86 57.72 -57.28
C SER A 520 -24.01 58.36 -58.07
N ARG A 521 -24.43 59.59 -57.75
CA ARG A 521 -25.73 60.17 -58.18
C ARG A 521 -26.93 59.24 -57.88
N ALA A 522 -26.80 58.37 -56.88
CA ALA A 522 -27.86 57.47 -56.46
C ALA A 522 -29.05 58.23 -55.89
N THR A 523 -30.24 57.66 -56.06
CA THR A 523 -31.47 58.12 -55.40
C THR A 523 -31.80 57.28 -54.17
N LYS A 524 -31.24 56.07 -54.07
CA LYS A 524 -31.42 55.15 -52.94
C LYS A 524 -30.11 54.46 -52.59
N ALA A 525 -29.86 54.31 -51.29
CA ALA A 525 -28.80 53.46 -50.75
C ALA A 525 -29.32 52.59 -49.60
N LEU A 526 -28.80 51.37 -49.49
CA LEU A 526 -29.12 50.39 -48.47
C LEU A 526 -27.87 50.07 -47.66
N VAL A 527 -27.96 50.11 -46.33
CA VAL A 527 -26.98 49.55 -45.41
C VAL A 527 -27.68 48.42 -44.66
N LYS A 528 -27.16 47.19 -44.76
CA LYS A 528 -27.75 46.01 -44.15
C LYS A 528 -26.70 45.22 -43.38
N LEU A 529 -27.00 44.86 -42.14
CA LEU A 529 -26.22 43.90 -41.36
C LEU A 529 -27.08 42.67 -41.08
N SER A 530 -26.61 41.48 -41.47
CA SER A 530 -27.36 40.22 -41.33
C SER A 530 -26.47 39.00 -41.06
N ASP A 531 -27.03 37.98 -40.44
CA ASP A 531 -26.40 36.66 -40.30
C ASP A 531 -26.34 35.93 -41.66
N THR A 532 -25.19 35.31 -41.95
CA THR A 532 -25.03 34.40 -43.09
C THR A 532 -25.37 32.96 -42.68
N GLN A 533 -25.69 32.11 -43.66
CA GLN A 533 -26.03 30.69 -43.42
C GLN A 533 -24.88 29.90 -42.78
N ASP A 534 -23.64 30.38 -42.91
CA ASP A 534 -22.43 29.75 -42.38
C ASP A 534 -22.07 30.20 -40.94
N GLY A 535 -22.92 31.01 -40.30
CA GLY A 535 -22.67 31.53 -38.95
C GLY A 535 -21.70 32.72 -38.87
N ARG A 536 -21.38 33.35 -40.00
CA ARG A 536 -20.65 34.63 -40.10
C ARG A 536 -21.62 35.81 -40.21
N LEU A 537 -21.16 37.03 -39.94
CA LEU A 537 -21.92 38.26 -40.17
C LEU A 537 -21.57 38.88 -41.52
N GLU A 538 -22.58 39.47 -42.17
CA GLU A 538 -22.44 40.19 -43.44
C GLU A 538 -22.91 41.65 -43.28
N LEU A 539 -22.03 42.60 -43.56
CA LEU A 539 -22.34 44.00 -43.78
C LEU A 539 -22.42 44.28 -45.29
N LEU A 540 -23.61 44.62 -45.77
CA LEU A 540 -23.91 44.91 -47.16
C LEU A 540 -24.28 46.38 -47.34
N ILE A 541 -23.61 47.06 -48.27
CA ILE A 541 -23.88 48.45 -48.62
C ILE A 541 -24.12 48.52 -50.13
N GLU A 542 -25.29 49.02 -50.54
CA GLU A 542 -25.68 49.09 -51.96
C GLU A 542 -26.19 50.47 -52.33
N ASP A 543 -25.91 50.90 -53.56
CA ASP A 543 -26.50 52.11 -54.15
C ASP A 543 -27.03 51.85 -55.57
N ASN A 544 -28.01 52.65 -56.00
CA ASN A 544 -28.62 52.56 -57.34
C ASN A 544 -28.11 53.62 -58.34
N GLY A 545 -26.87 54.07 -58.16
CA GLY A 545 -26.25 55.16 -58.90
C GLY A 545 -25.65 54.77 -60.25
N CYS A 546 -24.59 55.44 -60.69
CA CYS A 546 -23.95 55.15 -61.98
C CYS A 546 -23.08 53.89 -62.00
N GLY A 547 -22.89 53.23 -60.86
CA GLY A 547 -21.98 52.09 -60.69
C GLY A 547 -20.50 52.49 -60.69
N LEU A 548 -19.64 51.50 -60.46
CA LEU A 548 -18.19 51.67 -60.30
C LEU A 548 -17.48 51.47 -61.65
N ASP A 549 -16.80 52.50 -62.16
CA ASP A 549 -16.03 52.43 -63.40
C ASP A 549 -14.69 51.73 -63.16
N THR A 550 -14.63 50.42 -63.43
CA THR A 550 -13.47 49.56 -63.16
C THR A 550 -12.26 49.83 -64.06
N GLY A 551 -12.31 50.84 -64.94
CA GLY A 551 -11.27 51.15 -65.94
C GLY A 551 -10.40 52.39 -65.67
N SER A 552 -10.56 53.11 -64.57
CA SER A 552 -9.88 54.41 -64.33
C SER A 552 -8.76 54.36 -63.27
N SER A 553 -7.70 55.14 -63.55
CA SER A 553 -6.31 55.09 -63.01
C SER A 553 -6.12 55.00 -61.47
N PRO A 554 -5.02 54.41 -60.95
CA PRO A 554 -4.82 54.02 -59.53
C PRO A 554 -4.72 55.17 -58.50
N LEU A 555 -4.68 56.43 -58.93
CA LEU A 555 -4.40 57.59 -58.08
C LEU A 555 -5.62 58.17 -57.33
N HIS A 556 -6.85 57.69 -57.59
CA HIS A 556 -8.08 58.22 -56.97
C HIS A 556 -8.79 57.24 -56.02
N HIS A 557 -8.25 56.03 -55.79
CA HIS A 557 -8.92 54.96 -55.03
C HIS A 557 -8.43 54.79 -53.59
N HIS A 558 -7.99 55.86 -52.93
CA HIS A 558 -7.53 55.79 -51.53
C HIS A 558 -8.62 55.29 -50.57
N GLY A 559 -9.88 55.68 -50.78
CA GLY A 559 -11.01 55.27 -49.95
C GLY A 559 -11.30 53.75 -50.02
N LEU A 560 -11.18 53.14 -51.20
CA LEU A 560 -11.40 51.69 -51.38
C LEU A 560 -10.32 50.87 -50.67
N ARG A 561 -9.05 51.27 -50.78
CA ARG A 561 -7.93 50.60 -50.09
C ARG A 561 -8.05 50.69 -48.57
N ILE A 562 -8.51 51.83 -48.04
CA ILE A 562 -8.74 52.00 -46.59
C ILE A 562 -9.88 51.11 -46.12
N MET A 563 -10.95 50.95 -46.91
CA MET A 563 -12.02 50.00 -46.58
C MET A 563 -11.54 48.54 -46.61
N GLU A 564 -10.66 48.16 -47.55
CA GLU A 564 -10.04 46.83 -47.58
C GLU A 564 -9.15 46.56 -46.37
N GLU A 565 -8.30 47.51 -45.99
CA GLU A 565 -7.42 47.38 -44.83
C GLU A 565 -8.23 47.23 -43.53
N ARG A 566 -9.34 47.99 -43.40
CA ARG A 566 -10.25 47.89 -42.26
C ARG A 566 -11.06 46.60 -42.24
N ALA A 567 -11.47 46.08 -43.40
CA ALA A 567 -12.16 44.79 -43.48
C ALA A 567 -11.24 43.65 -43.03
N ARG A 568 -9.95 43.67 -43.38
CA ARG A 568 -8.96 42.66 -42.93
C ARG A 568 -8.64 42.75 -41.43
N ALA A 569 -8.92 43.88 -40.79
CA ALA A 569 -8.74 44.03 -39.34
C ALA A 569 -9.85 43.34 -38.53
N LEU A 570 -10.96 42.95 -39.18
CA LEU A 570 -12.02 42.15 -38.57
C LEU A 570 -11.63 40.64 -38.56
N PRO A 571 -12.10 39.84 -37.59
CA PRO A 571 -11.82 38.40 -37.55
C PRO A 571 -12.29 37.66 -38.82
N ASP A 572 -11.36 37.04 -39.53
CA ASP A 572 -11.58 36.40 -40.85
C ASP A 572 -12.28 37.32 -41.88
N GLY A 573 -12.05 38.63 -41.76
CA GLY A 573 -12.74 39.64 -42.54
C GLY A 573 -12.35 39.67 -44.01
N THR A 574 -13.34 39.60 -44.90
CA THR A 574 -13.17 39.74 -46.36
C THR A 574 -14.13 40.79 -46.91
N ILE A 575 -13.68 41.54 -47.91
CA ILE A 575 -14.50 42.56 -48.59
C ILE A 575 -14.58 42.27 -50.09
N GLU A 576 -15.77 42.44 -50.65
CA GLU A 576 -16.04 42.35 -52.08
C GLU A 576 -16.69 43.65 -52.52
N ILE A 577 -16.10 44.31 -53.52
CA ILE A 577 -16.60 45.57 -54.09
C ILE A 577 -16.86 45.33 -55.57
N GLY A 578 -18.06 45.61 -56.05
CA GLY A 578 -18.43 45.36 -57.44
C GLY A 578 -19.58 46.23 -57.93
N ALA A 579 -19.72 46.31 -59.26
CA ALA A 579 -20.87 46.94 -59.87
C ALA A 579 -22.06 45.96 -59.93
N ILE A 580 -23.27 46.45 -59.65
CA ILE A 580 -24.52 45.71 -59.82
C ILE A 580 -25.16 46.18 -61.12
N THR A 581 -25.71 45.26 -61.93
CA THR A 581 -26.59 45.59 -63.04
C THR A 581 -27.87 44.78 -62.90
N GLU A 582 -28.93 45.41 -62.39
CA GLU A 582 -30.22 44.76 -62.17
C GLU A 582 -31.34 45.63 -62.76
N ASN A 583 -32.24 45.02 -63.55
CA ASN A 583 -33.38 45.69 -64.19
C ASN A 583 -33.02 46.96 -65.00
N GLY A 584 -31.85 46.98 -65.65
CA GLY A 584 -31.41 48.10 -66.48
C GLY A 584 -30.88 49.31 -65.70
N ARG A 585 -30.67 49.19 -64.38
CA ARG A 585 -30.00 50.19 -63.55
C ARG A 585 -28.63 49.66 -63.11
N THR A 586 -27.62 50.51 -63.26
CA THR A 586 -26.28 50.27 -62.72
C THR A 586 -26.24 50.69 -61.24
N GLY A 587 -25.29 50.20 -60.47
CA GLY A 587 -25.15 50.52 -59.04
C GLY A 587 -23.86 49.94 -58.47
N THR A 588 -23.56 50.19 -57.20
CA THR A 588 -22.40 49.60 -56.51
C THR A 588 -22.85 48.71 -55.36
N ARG A 589 -22.17 47.57 -55.18
CA ARG A 589 -22.26 46.68 -54.02
C ARG A 589 -20.93 46.66 -53.29
N ILE A 590 -20.99 46.84 -51.97
CA ILE A 590 -19.89 46.56 -51.06
C ILE A 590 -20.40 45.51 -50.06
N ARG A 591 -19.74 44.36 -50.00
CA ARG A 591 -20.05 43.28 -49.07
C ARG A 591 -18.83 43.02 -48.19
N VAL A 592 -19.00 43.06 -46.88
CA VAL A 592 -17.99 42.68 -45.90
C VAL A 592 -18.49 41.50 -45.09
N THR A 593 -17.74 40.41 -45.04
CA THR A 593 -18.08 39.22 -44.24
C THR A 593 -17.01 38.94 -43.20
N PHE A 594 -17.41 38.68 -41.96
CA PHE A 594 -16.49 38.46 -40.82
C PHE A 594 -17.11 37.52 -39.78
N THR A 595 -16.26 36.90 -38.95
CA THR A 595 -16.70 35.95 -37.90
C THR A 595 -16.92 36.70 -36.59
N HIS A 596 -17.99 36.38 -35.85
CA HIS A 596 -18.20 36.88 -34.48
C HIS A 596 -18.11 35.74 -33.47
N GLN A 597 -17.35 35.94 -32.39
CA GLN A 597 -17.35 35.02 -31.26
C GLN A 597 -18.64 35.21 -30.45
N ARG A 598 -19.57 34.24 -30.51
CA ARG A 598 -20.71 34.17 -29.59
C ARG A 598 -20.19 34.22 -28.15
N GLN A 599 -20.46 35.31 -27.44
CA GLN A 599 -20.11 35.46 -26.03
C GLN A 599 -20.87 34.42 -25.18
N ALA A 600 -20.18 33.33 -24.83
CA ALA A 600 -20.44 32.55 -23.62
C ALA A 600 -19.80 33.20 -22.38
N GLU A 601 -19.49 34.50 -22.44
CA GLU A 601 -18.77 35.28 -21.41
C GLU A 601 -19.66 36.26 -20.63
N LEU A 602 -20.99 36.11 -20.68
CA LEU A 602 -21.89 36.92 -19.85
C LEU A 602 -21.92 36.52 -18.35
N LEU A 603 -21.17 35.49 -17.95
CA LEU A 603 -20.94 35.17 -16.53
C LEU A 603 -19.69 35.85 -15.94
N LEU A 604 -18.90 36.55 -16.76
CA LEU A 604 -17.66 37.24 -16.33
C LEU A 604 -17.87 38.73 -15.98
N LYS A 605 -19.08 39.28 -16.14
CA LYS A 605 -19.43 40.63 -15.64
C LYS A 605 -19.68 40.70 -14.12
N VAL A 606 -19.53 39.58 -13.42
CA VAL A 606 -19.67 39.46 -11.96
C VAL A 606 -18.33 39.79 -11.26
N VAL A 607 -17.21 39.92 -11.98
CA VAL A 607 -15.90 40.27 -11.40
C VAL A 607 -15.19 41.47 -12.10
N PRO A 608 -15.85 42.61 -12.39
CA PRO A 608 -15.08 43.81 -12.68
C PRO A 608 -15.54 45.02 -11.87
N HIS A 609 -15.61 44.95 -10.54
CA HIS A 609 -15.72 46.16 -9.68
C HIS A 609 -14.91 46.02 -8.38
N VAL A 610 -13.63 45.66 -8.51
CA VAL A 610 -12.67 45.65 -7.39
C VAL A 610 -11.66 46.80 -7.47
N VAL A 611 -11.60 47.62 -8.52
CA VAL A 611 -10.80 48.86 -8.47
C VAL A 611 -11.45 49.98 -9.27
N GLN A 612 -12.13 50.87 -8.55
CA GLN A 612 -12.09 52.31 -8.83
C GLN A 612 -12.12 53.10 -7.52
#